data_AF-A0A5E4NGC6-F1
#
_entry.id   AF-A0A5E4NGC6-F1
#
_cell.length_a   1.000
_cell.length_b   1.000
_cell.length_c   1.000
_cell.angle_alpha   90.00
_cell.angle_beta   90.00
_cell.angle_gamma   90.00
#
_symmetry.space_group_name_H-M   'P 1'
#
loop_
_entity.id
_entity.type
_entity.pdbx_description
1 polymer ?
#
loop_
_entity_poly.entity_id
_entity_poly.type
_entity_poly.pdbx_seq_one_letter_code
_entity_poly.pdbx_strand_id
1 'polypeptide(L)'
;MAGMYIKKHGSTDLTTVTIQNHTPPAVLRWRSESYQVSGPRINPQSNNNRPAELKVVELRKLSFALDEQFPTNFQRLNSVKNETRKSVVFQNKDELILSNNSWWYVFCLKCRKKEVGPGWEPKHWSRTFPHPYWPSFRHVARILALLVTVLSLWGVVFAIMGPDAKPGGQLFNIAVLVVSAYLGGWVFRMLTLPALVGMLLVGMFYQNIGFIHIEGKYKEFSSVLRKIALMVIFTRAGLDLDPVALKKLYCRVMFLAIVPWCAELTVISVSVYYLLGLPWPFAMLCGSIIAAVSPAVVVPCLFRLKSKGYGVAKGIPTLIIAVAGIDDALSVIAFGVGTSMLFGKNSVTYNLLISPLSILAGITYGLVLGCVVKYIPERTDPYVAPLRILIITGGGFLAVFGFEKLNLEGAGPLAVIITAFTSICFWTKQGWAIEDNPVATAFEIFWMVCEPILFGLTGTQIVFNELDLKYVTITVACIAIAFVTRICVTIIAASGSTLNFKEKLFIALSWMAKAAVQAVLGPAVLEIASHDGNQEIIKFAQTIVTACIISIMLTAPVGAIIVSLSGSKLLTKAKPDNDQWRRGPRRSIRDITLSDEDEDDGTYVTNDDRLQNECDRTTDLVEIQNERI
;
A
#
# COMPACT_ATOMS: atom_id res chain seq x y z
N MET A 1 13.10 -16.69 15.43
CA MET A 1 12.80 -17.21 16.78
C MET A 1 11.33 -17.57 16.83
N ALA A 2 11.04 -18.85 17.05
CA ALA A 2 9.73 -19.45 16.98
C ALA A 2 8.96 -19.26 18.30
N GLY A 3 7.65 -18.97 18.22
CA GLY A 3 6.72 -19.04 19.34
C GLY A 3 5.80 -20.24 19.14
N MET A 4 6.05 -21.32 19.87
CA MET A 4 5.21 -22.52 19.95
C MET A 4 3.86 -22.20 20.63
N TYR A 5 2.76 -22.63 20.01
CA TYR A 5 1.48 -22.86 20.69
C TYR A 5 1.23 -24.37 20.73
N ILE A 6 1.31 -24.96 21.93
CA ILE A 6 0.94 -26.36 22.17
C ILE A 6 -0.56 -26.41 22.45
N LYS A 7 -1.29 -27.16 21.62
CA LYS A 7 -2.68 -27.58 21.83
C LYS A 7 -2.64 -28.99 22.45
N LYS A 8 -3.21 -29.20 23.63
CA LYS A 8 -3.25 -30.54 24.27
C LYS A 8 -4.70 -31.04 24.32
N HIS A 9 -4.99 -32.08 23.54
CA HIS A 9 -6.11 -33.00 23.76
C HIS A 9 -5.65 -34.12 24.70
N GLY A 10 -6.55 -34.63 25.54
CA GLY A 10 -6.36 -35.90 26.25
C GLY A 10 -7.24 -36.06 27.49
N SER A 11 -8.24 -36.94 27.38
CA SER A 11 -8.97 -37.59 28.48
C SER A 11 -8.02 -38.29 29.47
N THR A 12 -8.40 -38.36 30.75
CA THR A 12 -8.63 -39.58 31.57
C THR A 12 -8.69 -39.27 33.07
N ASP A 13 -9.74 -39.81 33.70
CA ASP A 13 -9.85 -40.47 35.01
C ASP A 13 -9.40 -39.80 36.32
N LEU A 14 -10.40 -39.63 37.19
CA LEU A 14 -10.30 -39.38 38.62
C LEU A 14 -9.62 -40.56 39.34
N THR A 15 -8.55 -40.29 40.08
CA THR A 15 -8.27 -40.98 41.34
C THR A 15 -7.68 -40.00 42.36
N THR A 16 -8.29 -40.01 43.54
CA THR A 16 -7.97 -39.23 44.75
C THR A 16 -6.79 -39.87 45.48
N VAL A 17 -5.73 -39.09 45.76
CA VAL A 17 -4.75 -39.41 46.83
C VAL A 17 -4.38 -38.13 47.57
N THR A 18 -4.62 -38.17 48.88
CA THR A 18 -4.26 -37.22 49.94
C THR A 18 -2.75 -37.21 50.17
N ILE A 19 -2.14 -36.06 50.53
CA ILE A 19 -1.17 -35.88 51.66
C ILE A 19 -0.38 -34.54 51.61
N GLN A 20 -0.45 -33.85 52.76
CA GLN A 20 0.50 -32.96 53.47
C GLN A 20 1.00 -31.59 52.96
N ASN A 21 0.94 -30.67 53.93
CA ASN A 21 1.41 -29.29 53.99
C ASN A 21 2.93 -29.15 53.83
N HIS A 22 3.37 -28.23 52.97
CA HIS A 22 4.55 -27.38 53.21
C HIS A 22 4.35 -26.00 52.54
N THR A 23 4.84 -24.97 53.23
CA THR A 23 4.82 -23.53 52.94
C THR A 23 5.26 -23.14 51.52
N PRO A 24 4.64 -22.14 50.85
CA PRO A 24 4.99 -21.77 49.48
C PRO A 24 6.13 -20.74 49.41
N PRO A 25 7.01 -20.77 48.39
CA PRO A 25 7.76 -19.60 47.98
C PRO A 25 6.85 -18.65 47.15
N ALA A 26 7.14 -17.36 47.21
CA ALA A 26 6.36 -16.30 46.58
C ALA A 26 6.21 -16.50 45.05
N VAL A 27 4.97 -16.71 44.60
CA VAL A 27 4.60 -16.75 43.17
C VAL A 27 3.66 -15.58 42.87
N LEU A 28 4.09 -14.68 41.98
CA LEU A 28 3.29 -13.63 41.36
C LEU A 28 2.11 -14.27 40.60
N ARG A 29 0.89 -14.21 41.18
CA ARG A 29 -0.35 -14.64 40.51
C ARG A 29 -0.81 -13.58 39.51
N TRP A 30 -0.73 -13.89 38.22
CA TRP A 30 -1.60 -13.29 37.22
C TRP A 30 -3.04 -13.79 37.46
N ARG A 31 -4.00 -12.86 37.62
CA ARG A 31 -5.40 -13.16 37.92
C ARG A 31 -6.19 -13.21 36.60
N SER A 32 -6.61 -14.40 36.19
CA SER A 32 -7.57 -14.59 35.09
C SER A 32 -9.00 -14.39 35.62
N GLU A 33 -9.81 -13.55 34.98
CA GLU A 33 -11.24 -13.45 35.27
C GLU A 33 -11.98 -14.72 34.77
N SER A 34 -12.63 -15.44 35.68
CA SER A 34 -13.47 -16.60 35.38
C SER A 34 -14.94 -16.22 35.28
N TYR A 35 -15.61 -16.61 34.20
CA TYR A 35 -17.07 -16.52 33.98
C TYR A 35 -17.71 -17.90 34.21
N GLN A 36 -18.87 -17.98 34.86
CA GLN A 36 -19.72 -19.18 34.83
C GLN A 36 -20.87 -18.98 33.82
N VAL A 37 -21.11 -20.01 33.01
CA VAL A 37 -22.28 -20.13 32.12
C VAL A 37 -23.29 -21.03 32.82
N SER A 38 -24.43 -20.48 33.23
CA SER A 38 -25.54 -21.25 33.78
C SER A 38 -26.58 -21.48 32.70
N GLY A 39 -26.67 -22.71 32.18
CA GLY A 39 -27.81 -23.17 31.39
C GLY A 39 -28.92 -23.73 32.30
N PRO A 40 -30.18 -23.76 31.86
CA PRO A 40 -31.27 -24.38 32.63
C PRO A 40 -31.03 -25.89 32.80
N ARG A 41 -31.30 -26.41 34.00
CA ARG A 41 -31.29 -27.86 34.26
C ARG A 41 -32.43 -28.52 33.48
N ILE A 42 -32.08 -29.43 32.57
CA ILE A 42 -33.04 -30.34 31.92
C ILE A 42 -33.37 -31.43 32.94
N ASN A 43 -34.63 -31.51 33.37
CA ASN A 43 -35.15 -32.65 34.14
C ASN A 43 -35.22 -33.87 33.21
N PRO A 44 -34.61 -35.02 33.54
CA PRO A 44 -34.65 -36.21 32.70
C PRO A 44 -35.95 -36.98 32.95
N GLN A 45 -37.09 -36.42 32.56
CA GLN A 45 -38.36 -37.15 32.39
C GLN A 45 -39.40 -36.24 31.72
N SER A 46 -39.41 -36.20 30.39
CA SER A 46 -40.56 -35.74 29.59
C SER A 46 -40.29 -36.08 28.12
N ASN A 47 -41.09 -36.99 27.60
CA ASN A 47 -41.07 -37.46 26.22
C ASN A 47 -42.00 -36.56 25.40
N ASN A 48 -41.48 -35.69 24.51
CA ASN A 48 -42.27 -35.17 23.38
C ASN A 48 -41.42 -34.40 22.35
N ASN A 49 -41.63 -34.76 21.07
CA ASN A 49 -41.02 -34.21 19.86
C ASN A 49 -41.56 -32.82 19.50
N ARG A 50 -40.73 -31.75 19.46
CA ARG A 50 -40.88 -30.51 18.64
C ARG A 50 -39.53 -29.81 18.39
N PRO A 51 -39.34 -29.07 17.26
CA PRO A 51 -38.04 -28.50 16.86
C PRO A 51 -37.67 -27.23 17.64
N ALA A 52 -36.36 -26.97 17.79
CA ALA A 52 -35.79 -25.95 18.66
C ALA A 52 -35.74 -24.53 18.02
N GLU A 53 -36.25 -23.52 18.74
CA GLU A 53 -36.00 -22.10 18.52
C GLU A 53 -34.68 -21.65 19.18
N LEU A 54 -33.89 -20.80 18.51
CA LEU A 54 -32.72 -20.13 19.08
C LEU A 54 -33.15 -18.91 19.93
N LYS A 55 -32.83 -18.91 21.24
CA LYS A 55 -32.93 -17.73 22.13
C LYS A 55 -31.58 -17.42 22.80
N VAL A 56 -31.30 -16.12 22.93
CA VAL A 56 -30.06 -15.50 23.42
C VAL A 56 -29.91 -15.65 24.95
N VAL A 57 -28.70 -15.92 25.44
CA VAL A 57 -28.37 -16.11 26.88
C VAL A 57 -27.72 -14.84 27.47
N GLU A 58 -28.17 -14.42 28.65
CA GLU A 58 -27.70 -13.24 29.39
C GLU A 58 -26.74 -13.65 30.54
N LEU A 59 -25.63 -12.93 30.75
CA LEU A 59 -24.61 -13.23 31.78
C LEU A 59 -24.63 -12.18 32.91
N ARG A 60 -24.60 -12.61 34.19
CA ARG A 60 -24.61 -11.73 35.37
C ARG A 60 -23.40 -12.04 36.30
N LYS A 61 -22.70 -11.02 36.82
CA LYS A 61 -21.50 -11.12 37.68
C LYS A 61 -21.89 -10.96 39.17
N LEU A 62 -21.37 -11.81 40.06
CA LEU A 62 -21.63 -11.81 41.51
C LEU A 62 -20.79 -10.73 42.24
N SER A 63 -21.41 -9.95 43.12
CA SER A 63 -20.75 -9.11 44.14
C SER A 63 -20.86 -9.78 45.51
N PHE A 64 -19.75 -9.88 46.24
CA PHE A 64 -19.72 -10.27 47.65
C PHE A 64 -19.28 -9.07 48.49
N ALA A 65 -20.05 -8.81 49.55
CA ALA A 65 -19.86 -7.71 50.50
C ALA A 65 -18.71 -8.02 51.47
N LEU A 66 -18.00 -6.96 51.90
CA LEU A 66 -17.12 -7.00 53.05
C LEU A 66 -17.48 -5.84 53.98
N ASP A 67 -17.70 -6.24 55.22
CA ASP A 67 -18.16 -5.53 56.41
C ASP A 67 -17.09 -4.56 56.91
N GLU A 68 -17.45 -3.33 57.33
CA GLU A 68 -16.64 -2.57 58.29
C GLU A 68 -17.46 -1.47 59.01
N GLN A 69 -17.43 -1.55 60.33
CA GLN A 69 -18.02 -0.65 61.33
C GLN A 69 -17.27 0.69 61.40
N PHE A 70 -17.97 1.81 61.68
CA PHE A 70 -17.60 3.04 62.45
C PHE A 70 -18.35 4.32 61.93
N PRO A 71 -18.54 5.39 62.75
CA PRO A 71 -19.85 6.02 62.91
C PRO A 71 -19.97 7.45 62.34
N THR A 72 -21.21 7.78 62.00
CA THR A 72 -21.91 9.09 62.01
C THR A 72 -21.09 10.38 62.13
N ASN A 73 -21.02 11.17 61.05
CA ASN A 73 -21.59 12.53 60.96
C ASN A 73 -21.01 13.29 59.75
N PHE A 74 -21.72 13.32 58.61
CA PHE A 74 -22.01 14.56 57.88
C PHE A 74 -23.04 14.30 56.77
N GLN A 75 -23.97 15.24 56.64
CA GLN A 75 -25.18 15.14 55.83
C GLN A 75 -24.93 15.26 54.32
N ARG A 76 -25.58 14.33 53.59
CA ARG A 76 -26.41 14.57 52.39
C ARG A 76 -25.72 15.18 51.16
N LEU A 77 -25.21 14.31 50.27
CA LEU A 77 -25.31 14.50 48.81
C LEU A 77 -25.60 13.14 48.15
N ASN A 78 -26.84 12.93 47.73
CA ASN A 78 -27.25 11.75 46.97
C ASN A 78 -26.62 11.79 45.57
N SER A 79 -25.54 11.04 45.38
CA SER A 79 -24.99 10.68 44.08
C SER A 79 -25.30 9.20 43.84
N VAL A 80 -26.34 8.94 43.06
CA VAL A 80 -26.57 7.65 42.43
C VAL A 80 -25.47 7.47 41.38
N LYS A 81 -24.45 6.69 41.73
CA LYS A 81 -23.35 6.32 40.85
C LYS A 81 -23.84 5.22 39.90
N ASN A 82 -24.50 5.63 38.82
CA ASN A 82 -24.70 4.75 37.67
C ASN A 82 -23.39 4.69 36.87
N GLU A 83 -22.65 3.60 37.07
CA GLU A 83 -21.53 3.17 36.21
C GLU A 83 -22.08 2.79 34.82
N THR A 84 -22.26 3.79 33.97
CA THR A 84 -22.11 3.60 32.53
C THR A 84 -20.64 3.81 32.22
N ARG A 85 -19.96 2.75 31.80
CA ARG A 85 -18.61 2.78 31.22
C ARG A 85 -18.69 3.49 29.87
N LYS A 86 -18.94 4.80 29.88
CA LYS A 86 -18.65 5.69 28.77
C LYS A 86 -17.13 5.68 28.64
N SER A 87 -16.64 5.28 27.47
CA SER A 87 -15.39 5.82 26.97
C SER A 87 -15.44 7.32 27.20
N VAL A 88 -14.60 7.83 28.09
CA VAL A 88 -14.35 9.27 28.18
C VAL A 88 -13.70 9.62 26.85
N VAL A 89 -14.56 9.98 25.90
CA VAL A 89 -14.21 10.84 24.80
C VAL A 89 -13.61 12.06 25.49
N PHE A 90 -12.30 12.26 25.34
CA PHE A 90 -11.71 13.57 25.55
C PHE A 90 -12.37 14.47 24.53
N GLN A 91 -13.52 15.03 24.91
CA GLN A 91 -14.25 16.00 24.13
C GLN A 91 -13.46 17.30 24.20
N ASN A 92 -13.13 17.81 23.03
CA ASN A 92 -12.34 19.01 22.77
C ASN A 92 -12.58 20.13 23.80
N LYS A 93 -11.60 20.33 24.68
CA LYS A 93 -11.30 21.65 25.26
C LYS A 93 -10.08 22.30 24.59
N ASP A 94 -9.40 21.58 23.70
CA ASP A 94 -8.16 22.05 23.06
C ASP A 94 -8.41 22.95 21.85
N GLU A 95 -9.63 22.93 21.26
CA GLU A 95 -9.98 23.80 20.12
C GLU A 95 -10.06 25.28 20.49
N LEU A 96 -10.40 25.61 21.74
CA LEU A 96 -10.45 27.00 22.20
C LEU A 96 -9.07 27.57 22.59
N ILE A 97 -8.02 26.73 22.59
CA ILE A 97 -6.64 27.11 22.95
C ILE A 97 -5.74 27.19 21.70
N LEU A 98 -6.25 26.83 20.52
CA LEU A 98 -5.45 26.72 19.29
C LEU A 98 -5.02 28.07 18.69
N SER A 99 -5.56 29.21 19.16
CA SER A 99 -5.26 30.52 18.56
C SER A 99 -3.94 31.15 19.01
N ASN A 100 -3.21 30.59 19.98
CA ASN A 100 -2.05 31.24 20.60
C ASN A 100 -0.76 30.38 20.66
N ASN A 101 -0.74 29.21 20.02
CA ASN A 101 0.41 28.30 20.08
C ASN A 101 1.40 28.50 18.93
N SER A 102 2.70 28.39 19.23
CA SER A 102 3.79 28.57 18.26
C SER A 102 3.68 27.57 17.10
N TRP A 103 4.14 27.96 15.90
CA TRP A 103 4.20 27.06 14.74
C TRP A 103 4.90 25.74 15.04
N TRP A 104 5.91 25.77 15.93
CA TRP A 104 6.60 24.59 16.43
C TRP A 104 5.71 23.64 17.23
N TYR A 105 4.80 24.17 18.06
CA TYR A 105 3.82 23.36 18.80
C TYR A 105 2.88 22.61 17.86
N VAL A 106 2.33 23.31 16.84
CA VAL A 106 1.45 22.72 15.83
C VAL A 106 2.20 21.68 15.00
N PHE A 107 3.46 21.95 14.64
CA PHE A 107 4.32 21.01 13.95
C PHE A 107 4.58 19.74 14.76
N CYS A 108 4.95 19.86 16.04
CA CYS A 108 5.17 18.72 16.94
C CYS A 108 3.89 17.86 17.11
N LEU A 109 2.73 18.50 17.19
CA LEU A 109 1.43 17.80 17.24
C LEU A 109 1.16 17.04 15.94
N LYS A 110 1.42 17.66 14.78
CA LYS A 110 1.22 17.06 13.46
C LYS A 110 2.16 15.89 13.18
N CYS A 111 3.35 15.88 13.80
CA CYS A 111 4.33 14.78 13.69
C CYS A 111 3.95 13.52 14.49
N ARG A 112 2.98 13.61 15.42
CA ARG A 112 2.69 12.54 16.38
C ARG A 112 1.65 11.55 15.85
N LYS A 113 1.93 10.24 15.96
CA LYS A 113 0.95 9.16 15.74
C LYS A 113 0.17 8.90 17.05
N LYS A 114 -1.15 8.71 16.96
CA LYS A 114 -2.00 8.34 18.11
C LYS A 114 -1.65 6.91 18.56
N GLU A 115 -1.01 6.77 19.72
CA GLU A 115 -0.56 5.46 20.22
C GLU A 115 -1.68 4.79 21.03
N VAL A 116 -1.93 3.50 20.76
CA VAL A 116 -2.92 2.68 21.46
C VAL A 116 -2.24 1.71 22.45
N GLY A 117 -2.79 1.62 23.66
CA GLY A 117 -2.42 0.63 24.70
C GLY A 117 -1.51 1.15 25.83
N PRO A 118 -1.45 0.45 26.97
CA PRO A 118 -0.65 0.87 28.13
C PRO A 118 0.84 0.87 27.76
N GLY A 119 1.49 2.01 27.95
CA GLY A 119 2.94 2.19 27.76
C GLY A 119 3.65 2.23 29.11
N TRP A 120 4.80 1.58 29.21
CA TRP A 120 5.72 1.77 30.34
C TRP A 120 6.62 2.98 30.03
N GLU A 121 6.78 3.90 30.99
CA GLU A 121 7.64 5.08 30.86
C GLU A 121 8.63 5.16 32.04
N PRO A 122 9.90 5.55 31.80
CA PRO A 122 10.86 5.78 32.87
C PRO A 122 10.42 6.94 33.76
N LYS A 123 10.64 6.82 35.08
CA LYS A 123 10.23 7.83 36.09
C LYS A 123 10.74 9.26 35.82
N HIS A 124 11.81 9.42 35.04
CA HIS A 124 12.43 10.73 34.75
C HIS A 124 12.08 11.28 33.37
N TRP A 125 11.45 10.50 32.49
CA TRP A 125 11.19 10.89 31.10
C TRP A 125 10.24 12.09 31.00
N SER A 126 9.14 12.06 31.77
CA SER A 126 8.16 13.15 31.81
C SER A 126 8.73 14.46 32.40
N ARG A 127 9.85 14.38 33.12
CA ARG A 127 10.52 15.53 33.74
C ARG A 127 11.58 16.15 32.83
N THR A 128 12.29 15.34 32.03
CA THR A 128 13.31 15.82 31.08
C THR A 128 12.72 16.21 29.72
N PHE A 129 11.61 15.57 29.33
CA PHE A 129 10.96 15.75 28.04
C PHE A 129 9.49 16.12 28.24
N PRO A 130 9.20 17.42 28.45
CA PRO A 130 7.84 17.87 28.71
C PRO A 130 6.96 17.73 27.47
N HIS A 131 5.72 17.29 27.71
CA HIS A 131 4.66 17.30 26.72
C HIS A 131 4.37 18.75 26.30
N PRO A 132 4.26 19.09 25.00
CA PRO A 132 4.13 18.25 23.80
C PRO A 132 5.34 18.27 22.85
N TYR A 133 6.48 18.83 23.28
CA TYR A 133 7.63 19.08 22.38
C TYR A 133 8.45 17.82 22.04
N TRP A 134 8.28 16.73 22.80
CA TRP A 134 9.03 15.49 22.64
C TRP A 134 8.11 14.27 22.45
N PRO A 135 8.54 13.24 21.68
CA PRO A 135 7.75 12.02 21.48
C PRO A 135 7.58 11.22 22.78
N SER A 136 6.57 10.33 22.82
CA SER A 136 6.45 9.37 23.92
C SER A 136 7.72 8.53 24.05
N PHE A 137 8.06 8.10 25.26
CA PHE A 137 9.22 7.23 25.48
C PHE A 137 9.15 5.99 24.59
N ARG A 138 7.94 5.44 24.38
CA ARG A 138 7.70 4.28 23.52
C ARG A 138 8.12 4.53 22.07
N HIS A 139 7.85 5.72 21.55
CA HIS A 139 8.25 6.10 20.20
C HIS A 139 9.78 6.22 20.10
N VAL A 140 10.39 6.92 21.06
CA VAL A 140 11.86 7.08 21.09
C VAL A 140 12.56 5.74 21.26
N ALA A 141 12.10 4.89 22.17
CA ALA A 141 12.65 3.55 22.39
C ALA A 141 12.56 2.68 21.13
N ARG A 142 11.46 2.78 20.36
CA ARG A 142 11.32 2.06 19.09
C ARG A 142 12.32 2.57 18.04
N ILE A 143 12.47 3.89 17.91
CA ILE A 143 13.46 4.49 17.00
C ILE A 143 14.88 4.06 17.41
N LEU A 144 15.19 4.11 18.71
CA LEU A 144 16.50 3.73 19.23
C LEU A 144 16.79 2.25 19.02
N ALA A 145 15.82 1.36 19.24
CA ALA A 145 15.97 -0.06 18.96
C ALA A 145 16.24 -0.34 17.46
N LEU A 146 15.52 0.35 16.57
CA LEU A 146 15.77 0.27 15.12
C LEU A 146 17.17 0.78 14.76
N LEU A 147 17.58 1.91 15.33
CA LEU A 147 18.89 2.51 15.10
C LEU A 147 20.02 1.56 15.55
N VAL A 148 19.91 0.99 16.75
CA VAL A 148 20.88 0.00 17.27
C VAL A 148 20.93 -1.24 16.36
N THR A 149 19.78 -1.70 15.87
CA THR A 149 19.73 -2.85 14.94
C THR A 149 20.42 -2.53 13.62
N VAL A 150 20.16 -1.36 13.03
CA VAL A 150 20.79 -0.92 11.79
C VAL A 150 22.30 -0.74 11.97
N LEU A 151 22.74 -0.12 13.06
CA LEU A 151 24.16 0.03 13.35
C LEU A 151 24.85 -1.33 13.57
N SER A 152 24.18 -2.27 14.24
CA SER A 152 24.72 -3.63 14.43
C SER A 152 24.86 -4.37 13.10
N LEU A 153 23.85 -4.30 12.23
CA LEU A 153 23.91 -4.86 10.88
C LEU A 153 25.00 -4.20 10.04
N TRP A 154 25.15 -2.88 10.13
CA TRP A 154 26.22 -2.15 9.45
C TRP A 154 27.60 -2.55 9.98
N GLY A 155 27.73 -2.78 11.28
CA GLY A 155 28.96 -3.31 11.89
C GLY A 155 29.36 -4.68 11.33
N VAL A 156 28.39 -5.56 11.04
CA VAL A 156 28.65 -6.83 10.35
C VAL A 156 29.11 -6.61 8.91
N VAL A 157 28.44 -5.73 8.16
CA VAL A 157 28.84 -5.39 6.78
C VAL A 157 30.26 -4.80 6.76
N PHE A 158 30.56 -3.93 7.71
CA PHE A 158 31.88 -3.33 7.90
C PHE A 158 32.95 -4.37 8.19
N ALA A 159 32.65 -5.35 9.07
CA ALA A 159 33.57 -6.44 9.40
C ALA A 159 33.89 -7.32 8.18
N ILE A 160 32.95 -7.50 7.25
CA ILE A 160 33.11 -8.34 6.06
C ILE A 160 33.76 -7.57 4.89
N MET A 161 33.26 -6.37 4.59
CA MET A 161 33.65 -5.59 3.40
C MET A 161 34.84 -4.65 3.64
N GLY A 162 35.26 -4.45 4.89
CA GLY A 162 36.47 -3.70 5.24
C GLY A 162 36.43 -2.23 4.76
N PRO A 163 37.36 -1.79 3.89
CA PRO A 163 37.52 -0.39 3.51
C PRO A 163 36.35 0.18 2.70
N ASP A 164 35.63 -0.62 1.93
CA ASP A 164 34.54 -0.13 1.07
C ASP A 164 33.27 0.27 1.85
N ALA A 165 33.17 -0.19 3.11
CA ALA A 165 32.09 0.15 4.03
C ALA A 165 32.44 1.31 4.98
N LYS A 166 33.67 1.85 4.92
CA LYS A 166 34.07 3.05 5.67
C LYS A 166 33.35 4.29 5.11
N PRO A 167 33.20 5.36 5.93
CA PRO A 167 32.80 6.66 5.42
C PRO A 167 33.71 7.07 4.26
N GLY A 168 33.12 7.32 3.08
CA GLY A 168 33.84 7.59 1.83
C GLY A 168 33.94 6.40 0.86
N GLY A 169 33.65 5.18 1.32
CA GLY A 169 33.53 4.00 0.45
C GLY A 169 32.24 4.01 -0.38
N GLN A 170 32.27 3.40 -1.57
CA GLN A 170 31.11 3.43 -2.48
C GLN A 170 29.88 2.72 -1.89
N LEU A 171 30.07 1.64 -1.12
CA LEU A 171 28.97 0.93 -0.45
C LEU A 171 28.32 1.80 0.64
N PHE A 172 29.14 2.53 1.40
CA PHE A 172 28.65 3.48 2.39
C PHE A 172 27.84 4.60 1.73
N ASN A 173 28.31 5.13 0.59
CA ASN A 173 27.60 6.18 -0.14
C ASN A 173 26.23 5.69 -0.64
N ILE A 174 26.12 4.46 -1.15
CA ILE A 174 24.83 3.85 -1.53
C ILE A 174 23.92 3.68 -0.31
N ALA A 175 24.44 3.23 0.83
CA ALA A 175 23.61 3.08 2.03
C ALA A 175 23.11 4.42 2.58
N VAL A 176 23.99 5.43 2.64
CA VAL A 176 23.63 6.79 3.03
C VAL A 176 22.59 7.37 2.05
N LEU A 177 22.73 7.12 0.74
CA LEU A 177 21.73 7.50 -0.26
C LEU A 177 20.36 6.90 0.07
N VAL A 178 20.29 5.60 0.38
CA VAL A 178 19.00 4.94 0.67
C VAL A 178 18.35 5.52 1.92
N VAL A 179 19.14 5.76 2.97
CA VAL A 179 18.67 6.38 4.23
C VAL A 179 18.21 7.81 3.99
N SER A 180 18.99 8.61 3.26
CA SER A 180 18.65 10.00 2.95
C SER A 180 17.45 10.08 2.00
N ALA A 181 17.30 9.16 1.05
CA ALA A 181 16.13 9.06 0.18
C ALA A 181 14.87 8.78 1.01
N TYR A 182 14.93 7.83 1.96
CA TYR A 182 13.82 7.59 2.89
C TYR A 182 13.43 8.86 3.66
N LEU A 183 14.42 9.60 4.19
CA LEU A 183 14.19 10.88 4.86
C LEU A 183 13.58 11.93 3.92
N GLY A 184 14.08 12.04 2.68
CA GLY A 184 13.52 12.93 1.66
C GLY A 184 12.06 12.62 1.35
N GLY A 185 11.71 11.34 1.24
CA GLY A 185 10.33 10.90 1.08
C GLY A 185 9.45 11.22 2.30
N TRP A 186 9.98 11.09 3.51
CA TRP A 186 9.29 11.48 4.74
C TRP A 186 9.03 13.00 4.80
N VAL A 187 10.00 13.83 4.42
CA VAL A 187 9.83 15.29 4.33
C VAL A 187 8.75 15.66 3.31
N PHE A 188 8.78 15.08 2.11
CA PHE A 188 7.79 15.36 1.07
C PHE A 188 6.37 14.92 1.48
N ARG A 189 6.27 13.83 2.23
CA ARG A 189 5.00 13.39 2.82
C ARG A 189 4.44 14.42 3.80
N MET A 190 5.27 15.12 4.57
CA MET A 190 4.83 16.23 5.42
C MET A 190 4.31 17.42 4.62
N LEU A 191 4.89 17.65 3.44
CA LEU A 191 4.46 18.68 2.49
C LEU A 191 3.23 18.27 1.67
N THR A 192 2.55 17.16 1.99
CA THR A 192 1.40 16.60 1.26
C THR A 192 1.70 16.16 -0.19
N LEU A 193 2.99 16.06 -0.54
CA LEU A 193 3.45 15.59 -1.85
C LEU A 193 3.74 14.09 -1.82
N PRO A 194 3.71 13.39 -2.98
CA PRO A 194 4.08 11.98 -3.04
C PRO A 194 5.52 11.75 -2.58
N ALA A 195 5.71 10.84 -1.62
CA ALA A 195 7.02 10.56 -1.01
C ALA A 195 8.10 10.13 -2.02
N LEU A 196 7.70 9.41 -3.09
CA LEU A 196 8.59 8.99 -4.18
C LEU A 196 9.30 10.16 -4.89
N VAL A 197 8.67 11.34 -4.95
CA VAL A 197 9.29 12.54 -5.54
C VAL A 197 10.46 13.01 -4.68
N GLY A 198 10.27 13.02 -3.36
CA GLY A 198 11.33 13.36 -2.40
C GLY A 198 12.50 12.37 -2.45
N MET A 199 12.22 11.07 -2.54
CA MET A 199 13.25 10.04 -2.67
C MET A 199 14.09 10.22 -3.95
N LEU A 200 13.44 10.51 -5.07
CA LEU A 200 14.10 10.74 -6.35
C LEU A 200 14.95 12.02 -6.34
N LEU A 201 14.43 13.12 -5.76
CA LEU A 201 15.14 14.39 -5.63
C LEU A 201 16.45 14.26 -4.84
N VAL A 202 16.46 13.46 -3.77
CA VAL A 202 17.68 13.18 -3.01
C VAL A 202 18.72 12.47 -3.87
N GLY A 203 18.32 11.50 -4.68
CA GLY A 203 19.22 10.83 -5.63
C GLY A 203 19.84 11.79 -6.63
N MET A 204 19.03 12.66 -7.23
CA MET A 204 19.53 13.68 -8.16
C MET A 204 20.50 14.64 -7.46
N PHE A 205 20.16 15.10 -6.25
CA PHE A 205 21.01 16.01 -5.49
C PHE A 205 22.39 15.39 -5.18
N TYR A 206 22.42 14.13 -4.74
CA TYR A 206 23.66 13.44 -4.40
C TYR A 206 24.57 13.21 -5.61
N GLN A 207 23.98 12.89 -6.77
CA GLN A 207 24.74 12.74 -8.01
C GLN A 207 25.39 14.06 -8.44
N ASN A 208 24.65 15.17 -8.36
CA ASN A 208 25.10 16.45 -8.91
C ASN A 208 26.10 17.20 -8.03
N ILE A 209 26.16 16.88 -6.73
CA ILE A 209 27.23 17.37 -5.85
C ILE A 209 28.49 16.48 -5.93
N GLY A 210 28.40 15.31 -6.56
CA GLY A 210 29.50 14.34 -6.59
C GLY A 210 29.67 13.57 -5.28
N PHE A 211 28.65 13.54 -4.41
CA PHE A 211 28.64 12.68 -3.22
C PHE A 211 28.57 11.19 -3.57
N ILE A 212 28.11 10.86 -4.77
CA ILE A 212 27.99 9.50 -5.27
C ILE A 212 28.71 9.38 -6.61
N HIS A 213 29.69 8.47 -6.64
CA HIS A 213 30.33 7.99 -7.85
C HIS A 213 30.23 6.46 -7.83
N ILE A 214 29.33 5.91 -8.65
CA ILE A 214 29.13 4.46 -8.75
C ILE A 214 29.98 3.96 -9.91
N GLU A 215 31.14 3.38 -9.58
CA GLU A 215 32.08 2.87 -10.59
C GLU A 215 32.36 1.38 -10.38
N GLY A 216 32.76 0.70 -11.47
CA GLY A 216 33.16 -0.70 -11.46
C GLY A 216 32.11 -1.64 -10.83
N LYS A 217 32.53 -2.40 -9.81
CA LYS A 217 31.74 -3.46 -9.15
C LYS A 217 30.43 -2.97 -8.53
N TYR A 218 30.34 -1.69 -8.15
CA TYR A 218 29.14 -1.14 -7.51
C TYR A 218 28.04 -0.78 -8.50
N LYS A 219 28.37 -0.61 -9.79
CA LYS A 219 27.38 -0.44 -10.86
C LYS A 219 26.53 -1.71 -11.02
N GLU A 220 27.19 -2.88 -11.01
CA GLU A 220 26.52 -4.19 -11.04
C GLU A 220 25.70 -4.41 -9.76
N PHE A 221 26.22 -4.05 -8.59
CA PHE A 221 25.45 -4.13 -7.34
C PHE A 221 24.19 -3.26 -7.36
N SER A 222 24.28 -2.01 -7.86
CA SER A 222 23.13 -1.12 -8.04
C SER A 222 22.11 -1.71 -9.03
N SER A 223 22.58 -2.33 -10.12
CA SER A 223 21.72 -3.07 -11.06
C SER A 223 20.92 -4.16 -10.35
N VAL A 224 21.60 -5.01 -9.57
CA VAL A 224 20.97 -6.11 -8.81
C VAL A 224 19.95 -5.56 -7.81
N LEU A 225 20.26 -4.47 -7.12
CA LEU A 225 19.31 -3.80 -6.21
C LEU A 225 18.04 -3.32 -6.94
N ARG A 226 18.17 -2.75 -8.14
CA ARG A 226 17.02 -2.36 -8.96
C ARG A 226 16.20 -3.56 -9.40
N LYS A 227 16.83 -4.67 -9.79
CA LYS A 227 16.15 -5.93 -10.14
C LYS A 227 15.40 -6.52 -8.96
N ILE A 228 15.95 -6.42 -7.75
CA ILE A 228 15.26 -6.82 -6.52
C ILE A 228 14.01 -5.96 -6.30
N ALA A 229 14.14 -4.65 -6.41
CA ALA A 229 13.01 -3.74 -6.26
C ALA A 229 11.93 -3.97 -7.34
N LEU A 230 12.35 -4.22 -8.59
CA LEU A 230 11.49 -4.59 -9.72
C LEU A 230 10.65 -5.82 -9.40
N MET A 231 11.27 -6.89 -8.90
CA MET A 231 10.56 -8.13 -8.55
C MET A 231 9.49 -7.87 -7.48
N VAL A 232 9.84 -7.09 -6.44
CA VAL A 232 8.92 -6.78 -5.34
C VAL A 232 7.75 -5.93 -5.82
N ILE A 233 7.97 -4.90 -6.65
CA ILE A 233 6.87 -4.04 -7.13
C ILE A 233 5.93 -4.77 -8.07
N PHE A 234 6.46 -5.61 -8.97
CA PHE A 234 5.62 -6.35 -9.90
C PHE A 234 4.85 -7.48 -9.23
N THR A 235 5.44 -8.11 -8.20
CA THR A 235 4.68 -9.05 -7.37
C THR A 235 3.53 -8.33 -6.66
N ARG A 236 3.81 -7.16 -6.06
CA ARG A 236 2.79 -6.34 -5.41
C ARG A 236 1.69 -5.94 -6.41
N ALA A 237 2.06 -5.43 -7.57
CA ALA A 237 1.11 -5.01 -8.60
C ALA A 237 0.18 -6.17 -9.01
N GLY A 238 0.71 -7.38 -9.21
CA GLY A 238 -0.10 -8.55 -9.53
C GLY A 238 -1.00 -9.02 -8.38
N LEU A 239 -0.60 -8.84 -7.13
CA LEU A 239 -1.40 -9.16 -5.93
C LEU A 239 -2.51 -8.15 -5.65
N ASP A 240 -2.32 -6.88 -6.06
CA ASP A 240 -3.28 -5.78 -5.86
C ASP A 240 -4.42 -5.79 -6.91
N LEU A 241 -4.35 -6.65 -7.94
CA LEU A 241 -5.40 -6.82 -8.96
C LEU A 241 -6.60 -7.61 -8.42
N ASP A 242 -7.81 -7.06 -8.56
CA ASP A 242 -9.06 -7.73 -8.20
C ASP A 242 -9.58 -8.64 -9.34
N PRO A 243 -9.49 -9.98 -9.21
CA PRO A 243 -9.93 -10.89 -10.27
C PRO A 243 -11.45 -10.92 -10.47
N VAL A 244 -12.23 -10.59 -9.45
CA VAL A 244 -13.70 -10.59 -9.52
C VAL A 244 -14.18 -9.36 -10.26
N ALA A 245 -13.64 -8.18 -9.94
CA ALA A 245 -13.93 -6.95 -10.67
C ALA A 245 -13.47 -7.03 -12.13
N LEU A 246 -12.27 -7.59 -12.37
CA LEU A 246 -11.77 -7.82 -13.73
C LEU A 246 -12.71 -8.73 -14.52
N LYS A 247 -13.18 -9.85 -13.95
CA LYS A 247 -14.11 -10.75 -14.66
C LYS A 247 -15.44 -10.09 -15.00
N LYS A 248 -15.99 -9.28 -14.09
CA LYS A 248 -17.31 -8.65 -14.27
C LYS A 248 -17.30 -7.54 -15.33
N LEU A 249 -16.17 -6.83 -15.47
CA LEU A 249 -16.06 -5.66 -16.33
C LEU A 249 -15.03 -5.83 -17.47
N TYR A 250 -14.56 -7.07 -17.73
CA TYR A 250 -13.35 -7.34 -18.52
C TYR A 250 -13.30 -6.61 -19.86
N CYS A 251 -14.40 -6.62 -20.62
CA CYS A 251 -14.44 -6.02 -21.95
C CYS A 251 -14.28 -4.49 -21.89
N ARG A 252 -14.94 -3.84 -20.92
CA ARG A 252 -14.86 -2.38 -20.76
C ARG A 252 -13.55 -1.92 -20.11
N VAL A 253 -13.04 -2.68 -19.14
CA VAL A 253 -11.74 -2.40 -18.51
C VAL A 253 -10.63 -2.54 -19.56
N MET A 254 -10.63 -3.61 -20.35
CA MET A 254 -9.63 -3.82 -21.41
C MET A 254 -9.67 -2.73 -22.47
N PHE A 255 -10.86 -2.33 -22.92
CA PHE A 255 -10.99 -1.24 -23.89
C PHE A 255 -10.48 0.10 -23.33
N LEU A 256 -10.83 0.42 -22.09
CA LEU A 256 -10.36 1.64 -21.41
C LEU A 256 -8.88 1.63 -21.03
N ALA A 257 -8.25 0.46 -20.92
CA ALA A 257 -6.82 0.32 -20.73
C ALA A 257 -6.07 0.48 -22.06
N ILE A 258 -6.39 -0.40 -23.03
CA ILE A 258 -5.62 -0.53 -24.28
C ILE A 258 -5.73 0.73 -25.14
N VAL A 259 -6.93 1.31 -25.33
CA VAL A 259 -7.11 2.40 -26.30
C VAL A 259 -6.38 3.68 -25.87
N PRO A 260 -6.55 4.20 -24.64
CA PRO A 260 -5.79 5.37 -24.19
C PRO A 260 -4.28 5.10 -24.09
N TRP A 261 -3.88 3.90 -23.67
CA TRP A 261 -2.48 3.52 -23.59
C TRP A 261 -1.82 3.51 -24.98
N CYS A 262 -2.44 2.88 -25.99
CA CYS A 262 -1.93 2.87 -27.37
C CYS A 262 -1.85 4.28 -27.97
N ALA A 263 -2.85 5.12 -27.71
CA ALA A 263 -2.85 6.49 -28.18
C ALA A 263 -1.71 7.30 -27.55
N GLU A 264 -1.52 7.19 -26.23
CA GLU A 264 -0.43 7.87 -25.52
C GLU A 264 0.95 7.38 -26.01
N LEU A 265 1.14 6.07 -26.13
CA LEU A 265 2.35 5.47 -26.69
C LEU A 265 2.66 6.06 -28.07
N THR A 266 1.67 6.09 -28.96
CA THR A 266 1.83 6.59 -30.33
C THR A 266 2.23 8.06 -30.34
N VAL A 267 1.53 8.91 -29.56
CA VAL A 267 1.83 10.34 -29.50
C VAL A 267 3.23 10.58 -28.95
N ILE A 268 3.60 9.92 -27.85
CA ILE A 268 4.95 10.06 -27.28
C ILE A 268 6.00 9.59 -28.28
N SER A 269 5.80 8.44 -28.92
CA SER A 269 6.76 7.90 -29.90
C SER A 269 6.98 8.89 -31.06
N VAL A 270 5.89 9.44 -31.61
CA VAL A 270 5.95 10.43 -32.69
C VAL A 270 6.62 11.71 -32.21
N SER A 271 6.20 12.26 -31.07
CA SER A 271 6.77 13.51 -30.53
C SER A 271 8.26 13.37 -30.22
N VAL A 272 8.68 12.27 -29.59
CA VAL A 272 10.06 12.02 -29.21
C VAL A 272 10.94 11.75 -30.44
N TYR A 273 10.41 11.08 -31.47
CA TYR A 273 11.11 10.92 -32.75
C TYR A 273 11.41 12.27 -33.41
N TYR A 274 10.39 13.11 -33.59
CA TYR A 274 10.56 14.38 -34.31
C TYR A 274 11.23 15.48 -33.49
N LEU A 275 11.01 15.54 -32.18
CA LEU A 275 11.49 16.64 -31.34
C LEU A 275 12.80 16.34 -30.61
N LEU A 276 13.08 15.07 -30.27
CA LEU A 276 14.30 14.65 -29.58
C LEU A 276 15.27 13.88 -30.48
N GLY A 277 14.89 13.60 -31.74
CA GLY A 277 15.75 12.94 -32.73
C GLY A 277 16.06 11.47 -32.41
N LEU A 278 15.23 10.82 -31.58
CA LEU A 278 15.39 9.41 -31.23
C LEU A 278 14.94 8.52 -32.40
N PRO A 279 15.68 7.46 -32.76
CA PRO A 279 15.26 6.52 -33.80
C PRO A 279 13.93 5.83 -33.44
N TRP A 280 13.14 5.46 -34.46
CA TRP A 280 11.81 4.85 -34.27
C TRP A 280 11.75 3.71 -33.23
N PRO A 281 12.68 2.72 -33.22
CA PRO A 281 12.65 1.67 -32.20
C PRO A 281 12.81 2.18 -30.77
N PHE A 282 13.72 3.14 -30.53
CA PHE A 282 13.91 3.76 -29.22
C PHE A 282 12.74 4.67 -28.84
N ALA A 283 12.16 5.38 -29.82
CA ALA A 283 11.00 6.23 -29.61
C ALA A 283 9.77 5.40 -29.21
N MET A 284 9.53 4.25 -29.86
CA MET A 284 8.47 3.30 -29.49
C MET A 284 8.68 2.68 -28.11
N LEU A 285 9.93 2.33 -27.78
CA LEU A 285 10.27 1.85 -26.44
C LEU A 285 10.05 2.94 -25.37
N CYS A 286 10.45 4.18 -25.67
CA CYS A 286 10.22 5.33 -24.78
C CYS A 286 8.72 5.56 -24.55
N GLY A 287 7.92 5.55 -25.64
CA GLY A 287 6.47 5.70 -25.59
C GLY A 287 5.80 4.61 -24.75
N SER A 288 6.24 3.36 -24.88
CA SER A 288 5.66 2.25 -24.11
C SER A 288 5.96 2.33 -22.62
N ILE A 289 7.16 2.79 -22.23
CA ILE A 289 7.52 3.00 -20.83
C ILE A 289 6.74 4.19 -20.24
N ILE A 290 6.66 5.31 -20.98
CA ILE A 290 6.02 6.52 -20.46
C ILE A 290 4.50 6.36 -20.39
N ALA A 291 3.85 5.62 -21.29
CA ALA A 291 2.40 5.42 -21.31
C ALA A 291 1.82 4.67 -20.09
N ALA A 292 2.66 4.04 -19.26
CA ALA A 292 2.25 3.36 -18.04
C ALA A 292 1.70 4.33 -16.99
N VAL A 293 0.65 3.92 -16.28
CA VAL A 293 0.01 4.72 -15.22
C VAL A 293 0.34 4.13 -13.87
N SER A 294 0.83 4.94 -12.93
CA SER A 294 1.31 4.44 -11.64
C SER A 294 0.19 4.37 -10.59
N PRO A 295 -0.28 3.16 -10.19
CA PRO A 295 -1.30 3.02 -9.15
C PRO A 295 -0.81 3.52 -7.79
N ALA A 296 0.49 3.43 -7.49
CA ALA A 296 1.05 3.81 -6.19
C ALA A 296 0.80 5.27 -5.77
N VAL A 297 0.64 6.19 -6.72
CA VAL A 297 0.33 7.61 -6.46
C VAL A 297 -1.16 7.81 -6.25
N VAL A 298 -1.97 7.09 -7.02
CA VAL A 298 -3.42 7.35 -7.17
C VAL A 298 -4.23 6.54 -6.15
N VAL A 299 -3.80 5.32 -5.84
CA VAL A 299 -4.49 4.38 -4.94
C VAL A 299 -4.75 4.97 -3.54
N PRO A 300 -3.77 5.59 -2.84
CA PRO A 300 -4.02 6.20 -1.54
C PRO A 300 -5.12 7.28 -1.60
N CYS A 301 -5.08 8.13 -2.63
CA CYS A 301 -6.08 9.18 -2.84
C CYS A 301 -7.47 8.58 -3.12
N LEU A 302 -7.54 7.52 -3.92
CA LEU A 302 -8.79 6.83 -4.25
C LEU A 302 -9.39 6.11 -3.05
N PHE A 303 -8.59 5.51 -2.17
CA PHE A 303 -9.10 4.89 -0.95
C PHE A 303 -9.67 5.92 0.02
N ARG A 304 -9.07 7.10 0.13
CA ARG A 304 -9.65 8.22 0.90
C ARG A 304 -11.00 8.68 0.32
N LEU A 305 -11.14 8.70 -1.01
CA LEU A 305 -12.41 9.03 -1.65
C LEU A 305 -13.46 7.92 -1.44
N LYS A 306 -13.03 6.66 -1.55
CA LYS A 306 -13.87 5.48 -1.29
C LYS A 306 -14.39 5.46 0.15
N SER A 307 -13.55 5.74 1.15
CA SER A 307 -13.96 5.77 2.56
C SER A 307 -14.97 6.90 2.85
N LYS A 308 -14.83 8.04 2.17
CA LYS A 308 -15.80 9.15 2.21
C LYS A 308 -17.08 8.90 1.37
N GLY A 309 -17.19 7.75 0.70
CA GLY A 309 -18.35 7.34 -0.10
C GLY A 309 -18.40 7.90 -1.52
N TYR A 310 -17.33 8.52 -2.03
CA TYR A 310 -17.29 9.09 -3.39
C TYR A 310 -17.01 8.02 -4.45
N GLY A 311 -17.83 7.97 -5.51
CA GLY A 311 -17.62 7.09 -6.67
C GLY A 311 -17.82 5.59 -6.41
N VAL A 312 -18.25 5.22 -5.19
CA VAL A 312 -18.42 3.83 -4.75
C VAL A 312 -19.59 3.15 -5.47
N ALA A 313 -20.70 3.86 -5.67
CA ALA A 313 -21.91 3.30 -6.29
C ALA A 313 -21.66 2.73 -7.70
N LYS A 314 -20.74 3.34 -8.45
CA LYS A 314 -20.36 2.90 -9.81
C LYS A 314 -19.03 2.14 -9.86
N GLY A 315 -18.38 1.92 -8.72
CA GLY A 315 -17.10 1.21 -8.64
C GLY A 315 -15.95 1.94 -9.34
N ILE A 316 -15.97 3.28 -9.40
CA ILE A 316 -14.96 4.09 -10.12
C ILE A 316 -13.55 3.89 -9.56
N PRO A 317 -13.32 3.91 -8.22
CA PRO A 317 -12.00 3.60 -7.66
C PRO A 317 -11.47 2.23 -8.10
N THR A 318 -12.30 1.19 -8.05
CA THR A 318 -11.92 -0.17 -8.47
C THR A 318 -11.59 -0.22 -9.97
N LEU A 319 -12.36 0.48 -10.80
CA LEU A 319 -12.09 0.58 -12.25
C LEU A 319 -10.73 1.23 -12.53
N ILE A 320 -10.42 2.34 -11.86
CA ILE A 320 -9.15 3.07 -12.07
C ILE A 320 -7.96 2.19 -11.69
N ILE A 321 -8.06 1.47 -10.56
CA ILE A 321 -7.01 0.55 -10.08
C ILE A 321 -6.82 -0.62 -11.05
N ALA A 322 -7.91 -1.22 -11.53
CA ALA A 322 -7.85 -2.34 -12.47
C ALA A 322 -7.22 -1.95 -13.81
N VAL A 323 -7.58 -0.78 -14.37
CA VAL A 323 -6.98 -0.28 -15.61
C VAL A 323 -5.50 0.03 -15.43
N ALA A 324 -5.11 0.69 -14.33
CA ALA A 324 -3.71 1.01 -14.07
C ALA A 324 -2.82 -0.26 -14.03
N GLY A 325 -3.30 -1.35 -13.42
CA GLY A 325 -2.54 -2.60 -13.40
C GLY A 325 -2.45 -3.31 -14.78
N ILE A 326 -3.45 -3.14 -15.66
CA ILE A 326 -3.37 -3.65 -17.04
C ILE A 326 -2.40 -2.80 -17.86
N ASP A 327 -2.43 -1.48 -17.73
CA ASP A 327 -1.50 -0.56 -18.39
C ASP A 327 -0.05 -0.89 -18.01
N ASP A 328 0.22 -1.11 -16.71
CA ASP A 328 1.53 -1.53 -16.22
C ASP A 328 1.98 -2.85 -16.86
N ALA A 329 1.10 -3.84 -16.95
CA ALA A 329 1.40 -5.12 -17.59
C ALA A 329 1.67 -4.97 -19.11
N LEU A 330 0.88 -4.16 -19.82
CA LEU A 330 1.07 -3.88 -21.24
C LEU A 330 2.41 -3.17 -21.50
N SER A 331 2.77 -2.19 -20.68
CA SER A 331 4.07 -1.50 -20.77
C SER A 331 5.25 -2.43 -20.53
N VAL A 332 5.14 -3.35 -19.57
CA VAL A 332 6.19 -4.36 -19.32
C VAL A 332 6.34 -5.33 -20.51
N ILE A 333 5.22 -5.78 -21.10
CA ILE A 333 5.24 -6.63 -22.30
C ILE A 333 5.89 -5.89 -23.48
N ALA A 334 5.45 -4.65 -23.73
CA ALA A 334 5.97 -3.82 -24.81
C ALA A 334 7.46 -3.49 -24.61
N PHE A 335 7.91 -3.30 -23.37
CA PHE A 335 9.32 -3.16 -23.03
C PHE A 335 10.11 -4.42 -23.38
N GLY A 336 9.61 -5.60 -23.02
CA GLY A 336 10.24 -6.88 -23.33
C GLY A 336 10.41 -7.12 -24.83
N VAL A 337 9.38 -6.80 -25.61
CA VAL A 337 9.43 -6.88 -27.09
C VAL A 337 10.38 -5.83 -27.67
N GLY A 338 10.30 -4.59 -27.20
CA GLY A 338 11.11 -3.48 -27.71
C GLY A 338 12.60 -3.68 -27.44
N THR A 339 12.98 -4.14 -26.25
CA THR A 339 14.37 -4.47 -25.89
C THR A 339 14.91 -5.66 -26.70
N SER A 340 14.12 -6.71 -26.86
CA SER A 340 14.50 -7.87 -27.69
C SER A 340 14.72 -7.48 -29.16
N MET A 341 13.92 -6.54 -29.68
CA MET A 341 14.07 -6.04 -31.04
C MET A 341 15.28 -5.12 -31.21
N LEU A 342 15.60 -4.31 -30.20
CA LEU A 342 16.69 -3.33 -30.21
C LEU A 342 18.07 -3.95 -29.98
N PHE A 343 18.18 -4.87 -29.02
CA PHE A 343 19.45 -5.41 -28.53
C PHE A 343 19.66 -6.88 -28.91
N GLY A 344 18.72 -7.49 -29.63
CA GLY A 344 18.85 -8.86 -30.11
C GLY A 344 19.95 -9.01 -31.15
N LYS A 345 20.97 -9.82 -30.86
CA LYS A 345 22.13 -10.05 -31.76
C LYS A 345 21.83 -10.83 -33.05
N ASN A 346 20.62 -11.37 -33.18
CA ASN A 346 20.23 -12.21 -34.29
C ASN A 346 19.53 -11.41 -35.40
N SER A 347 19.29 -12.06 -36.55
CA SER A 347 18.50 -11.46 -37.64
C SER A 347 17.16 -10.90 -37.13
N VAL A 348 16.70 -9.78 -37.69
CA VAL A 348 15.43 -9.13 -37.33
C VAL A 348 14.27 -10.12 -37.30
N THR A 349 14.23 -11.09 -38.22
CA THR A 349 13.21 -12.15 -38.25
C THR A 349 13.27 -13.09 -37.04
N TYR A 350 14.48 -13.41 -36.58
CA TYR A 350 14.68 -14.23 -35.38
C TYR A 350 14.29 -13.45 -34.11
N ASN A 351 14.63 -12.17 -34.02
CA ASN A 351 14.24 -11.31 -32.90
C ASN A 351 12.71 -11.04 -32.88
N LEU A 352 12.08 -10.99 -34.06
CA LEU A 352 10.62 -10.91 -34.16
C LEU A 352 9.94 -12.19 -33.68
N LEU A 353 10.59 -13.36 -33.84
CA LEU A 353 10.05 -14.65 -33.38
C LEU A 353 10.35 -14.93 -31.90
N ILE A 354 11.49 -14.43 -31.38
CA ILE A 354 11.85 -14.55 -29.96
C ILE A 354 10.97 -13.68 -29.06
N SER A 355 10.42 -12.59 -29.61
CA SER A 355 9.57 -11.66 -28.85
C SER A 355 8.25 -12.31 -28.40
N PRO A 356 7.42 -12.93 -29.27
CA PRO A 356 6.27 -13.74 -28.86
C PRO A 356 6.65 -14.92 -27.96
N LEU A 357 7.81 -15.54 -28.20
CA LEU A 357 8.30 -16.64 -27.39
C LEU A 357 8.61 -16.18 -25.95
N SER A 358 9.18 -14.98 -25.77
CA SER A 358 9.46 -14.41 -24.45
C SER A 358 8.16 -14.15 -23.67
N ILE A 359 7.12 -13.65 -24.35
CA ILE A 359 5.79 -13.42 -23.77
C ILE A 359 5.18 -14.76 -23.35
N LEU A 360 5.21 -15.75 -24.25
CA LEU A 360 4.69 -17.08 -23.98
C LEU A 360 5.44 -17.76 -22.83
N ALA A 361 6.77 -17.64 -22.79
CA ALA A 361 7.61 -18.18 -21.73
C ALA A 361 7.29 -17.53 -20.37
N GLY A 362 7.14 -16.19 -20.34
CA GLY A 362 6.77 -15.47 -19.13
C GLY A 362 5.38 -15.87 -18.62
N ILE A 363 4.38 -15.93 -19.50
CA ILE A 363 3.01 -16.35 -19.15
C ILE A 363 2.99 -17.80 -18.66
N THR A 364 3.63 -18.72 -19.39
CA THR A 364 3.64 -20.15 -19.02
C THR A 364 4.34 -20.37 -17.68
N TYR A 365 5.51 -19.77 -17.47
CA TYR A 365 6.20 -19.82 -16.18
C TYR A 365 5.33 -19.25 -15.06
N GLY A 366 4.73 -18.08 -15.27
CA GLY A 366 3.91 -17.43 -14.26
C GLY A 366 2.66 -18.24 -13.90
N LEU A 367 2.00 -18.86 -14.88
CA LEU A 367 0.86 -19.75 -14.66
C LEU A 367 1.27 -21.00 -13.89
N VAL A 368 2.40 -21.63 -14.27
CA VAL A 368 2.93 -22.82 -13.59
C VAL A 368 3.28 -22.49 -12.14
N LEU A 369 4.05 -21.44 -11.89
CA LEU A 369 4.45 -21.05 -10.54
C LEU A 369 3.24 -20.62 -9.69
N GLY A 370 2.29 -19.89 -10.27
CA GLY A 370 1.03 -19.55 -9.60
C GLY A 370 0.17 -20.78 -9.26
N CYS A 371 0.19 -21.81 -10.10
CA CYS A 371 -0.46 -23.10 -9.81
C CYS A 371 0.30 -23.88 -8.73
N VAL A 372 1.63 -23.84 -8.73
CA VAL A 372 2.46 -24.44 -7.67
C VAL A 372 2.11 -23.83 -6.32
N VAL A 373 2.06 -22.49 -6.23
CA VAL A 373 1.71 -21.74 -5.01
C VAL A 373 0.27 -21.99 -4.52
N LYS A 374 -0.62 -22.44 -5.41
CA LYS A 374 -1.98 -22.87 -5.05
C LYS A 374 -1.98 -24.21 -4.31
N TYR A 375 -1.17 -25.18 -4.75
CA TYR A 375 -1.16 -26.56 -4.22
C TYR A 375 -0.13 -26.77 -3.11
N ILE A 376 1.01 -26.10 -3.21
CA ILE A 376 2.10 -26.10 -2.25
C ILE A 376 2.09 -24.71 -1.62
N PRO A 377 1.93 -24.52 -0.30
CA PRO A 377 1.78 -25.44 0.84
C PRO A 377 0.31 -25.83 1.13
N GLU A 378 0.11 -26.86 1.96
CA GLU A 378 -1.22 -27.35 2.35
C GLU A 378 -2.05 -26.22 3.00
N ARG A 379 -3.34 -26.16 2.66
CA ARG A 379 -4.23 -25.04 3.06
C ARG A 379 -4.38 -24.88 4.57
N THR A 380 -4.25 -25.99 5.29
CA THR A 380 -4.43 -26.10 6.75
C THR A 380 -3.12 -25.91 7.51
N ASP A 381 -1.99 -25.77 6.81
CA ASP A 381 -0.68 -25.60 7.44
C ASP A 381 -0.60 -24.22 8.15
N PRO A 382 -0.19 -24.17 9.43
CA PRO A 382 0.00 -22.91 10.14
C PRO A 382 1.01 -21.95 9.46
N TYR A 383 1.95 -22.48 8.69
CA TYR A 383 2.98 -21.74 7.96
C TYR A 383 2.62 -21.48 6.48
N VAL A 384 1.35 -21.66 6.10
CA VAL A 384 0.89 -21.47 4.71
C VAL A 384 1.27 -20.09 4.13
N ALA A 385 1.08 -19.02 4.91
CA ALA A 385 1.38 -17.65 4.48
C ALA A 385 2.90 -17.40 4.28
N PRO A 386 3.78 -17.66 5.27
CA PRO A 386 5.22 -17.45 5.07
C PRO A 386 5.82 -18.35 3.98
N LEU A 387 5.36 -19.59 3.84
CA LEU A 387 5.82 -20.47 2.76
C LEU A 387 5.39 -19.96 1.37
N ARG A 388 4.16 -19.46 1.21
CA ARG A 388 3.72 -18.80 -0.04
C ARG A 388 4.56 -17.58 -0.37
N ILE A 389 4.90 -16.76 0.64
CA ILE A 389 5.80 -15.61 0.48
C ILE A 389 7.17 -16.08 -0.03
N LEU A 390 7.78 -17.09 0.60
CA LEU A 390 9.08 -17.62 0.18
C LEU A 390 9.08 -18.18 -1.23
N ILE A 391 8.04 -18.93 -1.62
CA ILE A 391 7.93 -19.51 -2.97
C ILE A 391 7.78 -18.40 -4.01
N ILE A 392 6.91 -17.41 -3.78
CA ILE A 392 6.74 -16.29 -4.72
C ILE A 392 8.02 -15.46 -4.81
N THR A 393 8.66 -15.14 -3.69
CA THR A 393 9.93 -14.39 -3.67
C THR A 393 11.03 -15.15 -4.39
N GLY A 394 11.24 -16.43 -4.06
CA GLY A 394 12.28 -17.26 -4.67
C GLY A 394 12.04 -17.51 -6.17
N GLY A 395 10.82 -17.87 -6.54
CA GLY A 395 10.42 -18.06 -7.94
C GLY A 395 10.43 -16.75 -8.73
N GLY A 396 10.10 -15.62 -8.09
CA GLY A 396 10.18 -14.30 -8.71
C GLY A 396 11.62 -13.89 -9.01
N PHE A 397 12.56 -14.11 -8.09
CA PHE A 397 13.99 -13.91 -8.36
C PHE A 397 14.50 -14.84 -9.45
N LEU A 398 14.10 -16.12 -9.40
CA LEU A 398 14.46 -17.08 -10.45
C LEU A 398 13.94 -16.65 -11.82
N ALA A 399 12.74 -16.07 -11.89
CA ALA A 399 12.21 -15.51 -13.13
C ALA A 399 13.06 -14.33 -13.62
N VAL A 400 13.27 -13.30 -12.80
CA VAL A 400 13.99 -12.09 -13.21
C VAL A 400 15.42 -12.40 -13.64
N PHE A 401 16.20 -13.08 -12.80
CA PHE A 401 17.60 -13.38 -13.10
C PHE A 401 17.78 -14.56 -14.07
N GLY A 402 16.85 -15.52 -14.07
CA GLY A 402 16.91 -16.70 -14.95
C GLY A 402 16.59 -16.35 -16.39
N PHE A 403 15.54 -15.57 -16.65
CA PHE A 403 15.20 -15.15 -18.00
C PHE A 403 16.21 -14.15 -18.58
N GLU A 404 16.85 -13.34 -17.74
CA GLU A 404 17.99 -12.52 -18.13
C GLU A 404 19.14 -13.37 -18.69
N LYS A 405 19.52 -14.46 -17.99
CA LYS A 405 20.56 -15.40 -18.48
C LYS A 405 20.18 -16.11 -19.78
N LEU A 406 18.89 -16.24 -20.08
CA LEU A 406 18.38 -16.84 -21.31
C LEU A 406 18.25 -15.82 -22.46
N ASN A 407 18.65 -14.56 -22.27
CA ASN A 407 18.43 -13.45 -23.20
C ASN A 407 16.94 -13.20 -23.53
N LEU A 408 16.05 -13.51 -22.57
CA LEU A 408 14.61 -13.27 -22.65
C LEU A 408 14.19 -12.23 -21.62
N GLU A 409 14.83 -11.06 -21.63
CA GLU A 409 14.74 -10.06 -20.55
C GLU A 409 13.30 -9.59 -20.26
N GLY A 410 12.43 -9.59 -21.27
CA GLY A 410 10.99 -9.29 -21.12
C GLY A 410 10.17 -10.34 -20.36
N ALA A 411 10.60 -11.61 -20.37
CA ALA A 411 9.85 -12.72 -19.80
C ALA A 411 9.87 -12.71 -18.26
N GLY A 412 10.96 -12.23 -17.65
CA GLY A 412 11.15 -12.18 -16.20
C GLY A 412 10.10 -11.34 -15.47
N PRO A 413 10.04 -10.02 -15.73
CA PRO A 413 9.00 -9.14 -15.20
C PRO A 413 7.57 -9.67 -15.41
N LEU A 414 7.28 -10.15 -16.62
CA LEU A 414 5.96 -10.69 -16.98
C LEU A 414 5.62 -11.93 -16.15
N ALA A 415 6.56 -12.86 -16.00
CA ALA A 415 6.39 -14.05 -15.17
C ALA A 415 6.06 -13.71 -13.72
N VAL A 416 6.68 -12.68 -13.13
CA VAL A 416 6.40 -12.23 -11.76
C VAL A 416 4.96 -11.73 -11.61
N ILE A 417 4.52 -10.84 -12.52
CA ILE A 417 3.14 -10.30 -12.50
C ILE A 417 2.12 -11.42 -12.65
N ILE A 418 2.31 -12.32 -13.63
CA ILE A 418 1.38 -13.43 -13.89
C ILE A 418 1.37 -14.43 -12.73
N THR A 419 2.50 -14.70 -12.09
CA THR A 419 2.57 -15.54 -10.88
C THR A 419 1.70 -14.96 -9.76
N ALA A 420 1.87 -13.67 -9.48
CA ALA A 420 1.14 -12.97 -8.44
C ALA A 420 -0.37 -12.94 -8.75
N PHE A 421 -0.74 -12.58 -9.97
CA PHE A 421 -2.13 -12.52 -10.42
C PHE A 421 -2.82 -13.90 -10.38
N THR A 422 -2.13 -14.95 -10.83
CA THR A 422 -2.64 -16.32 -10.80
C THR A 422 -2.83 -16.80 -9.35
N SER A 423 -1.89 -16.46 -8.47
CA SER A 423 -1.97 -16.79 -7.05
C SER A 423 -3.18 -16.15 -6.38
N ILE A 424 -3.40 -14.84 -6.58
CA ILE A 424 -4.56 -14.15 -5.99
C ILE A 424 -5.90 -14.67 -6.56
N CYS A 425 -5.96 -15.00 -7.85
CA CYS A 425 -7.13 -15.64 -8.46
C CYS A 425 -7.52 -16.95 -7.75
N PHE A 426 -6.54 -17.77 -7.40
CA PHE A 426 -6.79 -19.02 -6.71
C PHE A 426 -7.11 -18.83 -5.23
N TRP A 427 -6.43 -17.94 -4.53
CA TRP A 427 -6.67 -17.68 -3.11
C TRP A 427 -8.03 -17.04 -2.87
N THR A 428 -8.47 -16.14 -3.76
CA THR A 428 -9.82 -15.56 -3.69
C THR A 428 -10.91 -16.63 -3.79
N LYS A 429 -10.71 -17.63 -4.66
CA LYS A 429 -11.62 -18.80 -4.76
C LYS A 429 -11.56 -19.73 -3.53
N GLN A 430 -10.49 -19.66 -2.73
CA GLN A 430 -10.35 -20.41 -1.48
C GLN A 430 -10.96 -19.68 -0.28
N GLY A 431 -11.55 -18.49 -0.48
CA GLY A 431 -12.18 -17.70 0.59
C GLY A 431 -11.26 -16.69 1.24
N TRP A 432 -10.04 -16.48 0.72
CA TRP A 432 -9.19 -15.38 1.19
C TRP A 432 -9.74 -14.06 0.63
N ALA A 433 -10.04 -13.11 1.51
CA ALA A 433 -10.36 -11.76 1.08
C ALA A 433 -9.12 -11.14 0.42
N ILE A 434 -9.31 -10.47 -0.72
CA ILE A 434 -8.24 -9.77 -1.45
C ILE A 434 -7.55 -8.75 -0.51
N GLU A 435 -8.34 -8.06 0.30
CA GLU A 435 -7.90 -6.96 1.16
C GLU A 435 -7.18 -7.44 2.44
N ASP A 436 -7.41 -8.66 2.91
CA ASP A 436 -6.81 -9.23 4.15
C ASP A 436 -5.76 -10.31 3.88
N ASN A 437 -5.21 -10.35 2.66
CA ASN A 437 -4.22 -11.35 2.30
C ASN A 437 -2.87 -11.10 3.04
N PRO A 438 -2.39 -12.06 3.86
CA PRO A 438 -1.11 -11.92 4.55
C PRO A 438 0.09 -11.81 3.59
N VAL A 439 0.00 -12.41 2.40
CA VAL A 439 1.07 -12.34 1.39
C VAL A 439 1.17 -10.94 0.79
N ALA A 440 0.04 -10.33 0.43
CA ALA A 440 0.02 -8.94 -0.06
C ALA A 440 0.60 -7.96 0.99
N THR A 441 0.27 -8.19 2.26
CA THR A 441 0.85 -7.45 3.40
C THR A 441 2.37 -7.53 3.44
N ALA A 442 2.93 -8.74 3.26
CA ALA A 442 4.37 -8.93 3.30
C ALA A 442 5.08 -8.21 2.14
N PHE A 443 4.52 -8.26 0.92
CA PHE A 443 5.07 -7.54 -0.22
C PHE A 443 4.91 -6.02 -0.11
N GLU A 444 3.89 -5.52 0.60
CA GLU A 444 3.81 -4.11 0.99
C GLU A 444 4.99 -3.72 1.91
N ILE A 445 5.32 -4.58 2.88
CA ILE A 445 6.46 -4.37 3.79
C ILE A 445 7.79 -4.42 3.03
N PHE A 446 7.99 -5.41 2.16
CA PHE A 446 9.19 -5.48 1.32
C PHE A 446 9.32 -4.25 0.44
N TRP A 447 8.21 -3.78 -0.13
CA TRP A 447 8.21 -2.57 -0.93
C TRP A 447 8.58 -1.31 -0.12
N MET A 448 8.23 -1.22 1.17
CA MET A 448 8.70 -0.11 2.01
C MET A 448 10.23 -0.02 2.11
N VAL A 449 10.93 -1.15 1.99
CA VAL A 449 12.41 -1.19 1.99
C VAL A 449 12.95 -0.97 0.58
N CYS A 450 12.33 -1.58 -0.44
CA CYS A 450 12.79 -1.47 -1.83
C CYS A 450 12.50 -0.12 -2.48
N GLU A 451 11.47 0.61 -2.05
CA GLU A 451 11.07 1.86 -2.68
C GLU A 451 12.14 2.97 -2.57
N PRO A 452 12.74 3.28 -1.40
CA PRO A 452 13.84 4.25 -1.33
C PRO A 452 15.07 3.82 -2.12
N ILE A 453 15.33 2.50 -2.20
CA ILE A 453 16.43 1.93 -2.99
C ILE A 453 16.19 2.23 -4.47
N LEU A 454 15.00 1.91 -4.98
CA LEU A 454 14.67 2.13 -6.38
C LEU A 454 14.71 3.61 -6.74
N PHE A 455 13.90 4.44 -6.08
CA PHE A 455 13.78 5.85 -6.47
C PHE A 455 15.06 6.65 -6.18
N GLY A 456 15.78 6.32 -5.11
CA GLY A 456 17.09 6.90 -4.81
C GLY A 456 18.11 6.62 -5.92
N LEU A 457 18.28 5.35 -6.29
CA LEU A 457 19.23 4.94 -7.35
C LEU A 457 18.79 5.38 -8.76
N THR A 458 17.49 5.49 -9.02
CA THR A 458 16.98 6.06 -10.27
C THR A 458 17.30 7.55 -10.34
N GLY A 459 17.19 8.29 -9.23
CA GLY A 459 17.55 9.70 -9.16
C GLY A 459 19.03 9.97 -9.46
N THR A 460 19.94 9.04 -9.11
CA THR A 460 21.37 9.22 -9.40
C THR A 460 21.73 9.11 -10.88
N GLN A 461 20.80 8.74 -11.76
CA GLN A 461 21.06 8.67 -13.20
C GLN A 461 21.01 10.05 -13.89
N ILE A 462 20.56 11.10 -13.19
CA ILE A 462 20.47 12.45 -13.74
C ILE A 462 21.71 13.28 -13.40
N VAL A 463 22.36 13.79 -14.44
CA VAL A 463 23.47 14.73 -14.35
C VAL A 463 23.03 16.05 -14.98
N PHE A 464 22.81 17.09 -14.17
CA PHE A 464 22.36 18.41 -14.61
C PHE A 464 23.34 19.09 -15.56
N ASN A 465 24.63 18.79 -15.43
CA ASN A 465 25.65 19.33 -16.32
C ASN A 465 25.50 18.81 -17.77
N GLU A 466 24.87 17.66 -17.96
CA GLU A 466 24.59 17.07 -19.27
C GLU A 466 23.18 17.45 -19.78
N LEU A 467 22.36 18.08 -18.93
CA LEU A 467 20.97 18.45 -19.23
C LEU A 467 20.89 19.88 -19.74
N ASP A 468 20.91 20.04 -21.06
CA ASP A 468 20.57 21.31 -21.69
C ASP A 468 19.07 21.64 -21.46
N LEU A 469 18.80 22.87 -21.00
CA LEU A 469 17.48 23.39 -20.71
C LEU A 469 16.51 23.27 -21.90
N LYS A 470 17.04 23.35 -23.13
CA LYS A 470 16.24 23.14 -24.35
C LYS A 470 15.67 21.73 -24.41
N TYR A 471 16.49 20.71 -24.14
CA TYR A 471 16.06 19.31 -24.13
C TYR A 471 15.00 19.04 -23.05
N VAL A 472 15.16 19.63 -21.87
CA VAL A 472 14.18 19.53 -20.79
C VAL A 472 12.84 20.13 -21.21
N THR A 473 12.87 21.33 -21.80
CA THR A 473 11.64 22.03 -22.22
C THR A 473 10.91 21.29 -23.33
N ILE A 474 11.65 20.75 -24.31
CA ILE A 474 11.09 19.91 -25.38
C ILE A 474 10.45 18.65 -24.80
N THR A 475 11.13 17.99 -23.85
CA THR A 475 10.62 16.77 -23.21
C THR A 475 9.34 17.03 -22.42
N VAL A 476 9.30 18.15 -21.68
CA VAL A 476 8.08 18.59 -20.98
C VAL A 476 6.94 18.85 -21.95
N ALA A 477 7.21 19.48 -23.11
CA ALA A 477 6.21 19.69 -24.14
C ALA A 477 5.68 18.37 -24.72
N CYS A 478 6.54 17.39 -25.01
CA CYS A 478 6.14 16.05 -25.46
C CYS A 478 5.17 15.39 -24.46
N ILE A 479 5.49 15.43 -23.16
CA ILE A 479 4.68 14.84 -22.10
C ILE A 479 3.34 15.59 -21.97
N ALA A 480 3.34 16.92 -22.07
CA ALA A 480 2.13 17.73 -22.01
C ALA A 480 1.17 17.44 -23.17
N ILE A 481 1.68 17.29 -24.39
CA ILE A 481 0.87 16.92 -25.57
C ILE A 481 0.25 15.53 -25.37
N ALA A 482 1.08 14.56 -24.99
CA ALA A 482 0.64 13.19 -24.72
C ALA A 482 -0.48 13.13 -23.66
N PHE A 483 -0.36 13.96 -22.62
CA PHE A 483 -1.37 14.09 -21.58
C PHE A 483 -2.70 14.62 -22.07
N VAL A 484 -2.70 15.72 -22.83
CA VAL A 484 -3.94 16.27 -23.37
C VAL A 484 -4.62 15.23 -24.27
N THR A 485 -3.84 14.57 -25.14
CA THR A 485 -4.38 13.51 -25.99
C THR A 485 -4.95 12.35 -25.19
N ARG A 486 -4.26 11.89 -24.14
CA ARG A 486 -4.77 10.82 -23.27
C ARG A 486 -6.09 11.18 -22.60
N ILE A 487 -6.24 12.43 -22.13
CA ILE A 487 -7.50 12.89 -21.53
C ILE A 487 -8.63 12.83 -22.56
N CYS A 488 -8.41 13.39 -23.76
CA CYS A 488 -9.39 13.39 -24.83
C CYS A 488 -9.79 11.96 -25.24
N VAL A 489 -8.81 11.10 -25.50
CA VAL A 489 -9.04 9.70 -25.91
C VAL A 489 -9.74 8.92 -24.81
N THR A 490 -9.40 9.13 -23.55
CA THR A 490 -10.08 8.47 -22.42
C THR A 490 -11.55 8.87 -22.32
N ILE A 491 -11.88 10.15 -22.49
CA ILE A 491 -13.26 10.63 -22.46
C ILE A 491 -14.06 10.03 -23.64
N ILE A 492 -13.46 9.99 -24.83
CA ILE A 492 -14.05 9.36 -26.01
C ILE A 492 -14.28 7.86 -25.77
N ALA A 493 -13.26 7.14 -25.31
CA ALA A 493 -13.34 5.71 -25.02
C ALA A 493 -14.37 5.39 -23.93
N ALA A 494 -14.55 6.29 -22.96
CA ALA A 494 -15.55 6.16 -21.91
C ALA A 494 -16.97 6.52 -22.37
N SER A 495 -17.19 6.97 -23.61
CA SER A 495 -18.50 7.45 -24.07
C SER A 495 -19.60 6.38 -24.04
N GLY A 496 -19.27 5.11 -24.22
CA GLY A 496 -20.19 3.97 -24.11
C GLY A 496 -20.46 3.45 -22.69
N SER A 497 -20.12 4.22 -21.65
CA SER A 497 -20.33 3.83 -20.25
C SER A 497 -21.50 4.57 -19.60
N THR A 498 -22.04 4.01 -18.52
CA THR A 498 -23.09 4.62 -17.67
C THR A 498 -22.55 5.75 -16.76
N LEU A 499 -21.35 6.27 -17.07
CA LEU A 499 -20.67 7.30 -16.30
C LEU A 499 -21.10 8.70 -16.76
N ASN A 500 -21.20 9.62 -15.82
CA ASN A 500 -21.47 11.03 -16.11
C ASN A 500 -20.24 11.68 -16.73
N PHE A 501 -20.39 12.78 -17.48
CA PHE A 501 -19.24 13.50 -18.05
C PHE A 501 -18.22 13.92 -16.98
N LYS A 502 -18.70 14.36 -15.81
CA LYS A 502 -17.86 14.66 -14.63
C LYS A 502 -17.03 13.46 -14.17
N GLU A 503 -17.64 12.28 -14.12
CA GLU A 503 -16.98 11.03 -13.72
C GLU A 503 -15.97 10.56 -14.78
N LYS A 504 -16.29 10.72 -16.08
CA LYS A 504 -15.37 10.43 -17.19
C LYS A 504 -14.13 11.32 -17.13
N LEU A 505 -14.31 12.61 -16.88
CA LEU A 505 -13.20 13.55 -16.69
C LEU A 505 -12.35 13.18 -15.46
N PHE A 506 -12.98 12.81 -14.34
CA PHE A 506 -12.26 12.35 -13.15
C PHE A 506 -11.40 11.12 -13.42
N ILE A 507 -11.93 10.13 -14.16
CA ILE A 507 -11.18 8.93 -14.54
C ILE A 507 -9.98 9.29 -15.41
N ALA A 508 -10.19 10.13 -16.44
CA ALA A 508 -9.13 10.59 -17.33
C ALA A 508 -8.00 11.31 -16.57
N LEU A 509 -8.37 12.19 -15.64
CA LEU A 509 -7.42 12.92 -14.79
C LEU A 509 -6.69 12.01 -13.78
N SER A 510 -7.37 10.96 -13.30
CA SER A 510 -6.77 10.01 -12.36
C SER A 510 -5.67 9.16 -12.99
N TRP A 511 -5.73 8.94 -14.31
CA TRP A 511 -4.71 8.20 -15.06
C TRP A 511 -3.53 9.05 -15.53
N MET A 512 -3.37 10.27 -15.00
CA MET A 512 -2.24 11.13 -15.35
C MET A 512 -0.96 10.81 -14.57
N ALA A 513 -1.06 10.20 -13.39
CA ALA A 513 0.11 10.01 -12.53
C ALA A 513 1.05 8.92 -13.10
N LYS A 514 2.33 9.26 -13.31
CA LYS A 514 3.37 8.34 -13.78
C LYS A 514 4.52 8.29 -12.76
N ALA A 515 5.04 7.09 -12.50
CA ALA A 515 6.06 6.87 -11.45
C ALA A 515 6.77 5.51 -11.56
N ALA A 516 6.15 4.44 -11.07
CA ALA A 516 6.85 3.19 -10.77
C ALA A 516 7.46 2.50 -12.00
N VAL A 517 6.66 2.27 -13.05
CA VAL A 517 7.13 1.58 -14.26
C VAL A 517 8.28 2.35 -14.94
N GLN A 518 8.20 3.67 -14.98
CA GLN A 518 9.25 4.53 -15.53
C GLN A 518 10.54 4.46 -14.72
N ALA A 519 10.44 4.48 -13.39
CA ALA A 519 11.59 4.42 -12.50
C ALA A 519 12.32 3.08 -12.57
N VAL A 520 11.60 2.01 -12.91
CA VAL A 520 12.13 0.66 -13.06
C VAL A 520 12.67 0.42 -14.47
N LEU A 521 11.84 0.61 -15.50
CA LEU A 521 12.16 0.23 -16.87
C LEU A 521 13.11 1.22 -17.56
N GLY A 522 13.04 2.51 -17.24
CA GLY A 522 13.95 3.51 -17.81
C GLY A 522 15.42 3.14 -17.58
N PRO A 523 15.89 3.03 -16.32
CA PRO A 523 17.25 2.63 -16.03
C PRO A 523 17.64 1.24 -16.55
N ALA A 524 16.67 0.33 -16.69
CA ALA A 524 16.92 -0.98 -17.29
C ALA A 524 17.33 -0.88 -18.76
N VAL A 525 16.75 0.04 -19.55
CA VAL A 525 17.20 0.29 -20.94
C VAL A 525 18.67 0.72 -20.98
N LEU A 526 19.06 1.65 -20.10
CA LEU A 526 20.43 2.14 -20.02
C LEU A 526 21.43 1.06 -19.62
N GLU A 527 21.00 0.12 -18.78
CA GLU A 527 21.80 -1.02 -18.38
C GLU A 527 22.07 -1.96 -19.55
N ILE A 528 21.02 -2.35 -20.28
CA ILE A 528 21.13 -3.21 -21.47
C ILE A 528 21.98 -2.53 -22.54
N ALA A 529 21.77 -1.24 -22.78
CA ALA A 529 22.56 -0.43 -23.70
C ALA A 529 24.05 -0.34 -23.30
N SER A 530 24.34 -0.28 -22.00
CA SER A 530 25.72 -0.25 -21.50
C SER A 530 26.48 -1.54 -21.82
N HIS A 531 25.80 -2.68 -21.93
CA HIS A 531 26.42 -3.97 -22.28
C HIS A 531 26.75 -4.09 -23.77
N ASP A 532 26.05 -3.37 -24.64
CA ASP A 532 26.30 -3.38 -26.09
C ASP A 532 27.53 -2.55 -26.48
N GLY A 533 27.90 -1.55 -25.67
CA GLY A 533 29.15 -0.78 -25.80
C GLY A 533 29.12 0.34 -26.85
N ASN A 534 28.05 0.47 -27.63
CA ASN A 534 27.90 1.55 -28.61
C ASN A 534 27.51 2.88 -27.92
N GLN A 535 28.38 3.89 -28.07
CA GLN A 535 28.21 5.22 -27.46
C GLN A 535 26.93 5.95 -27.93
N GLU A 536 26.48 5.75 -29.16
CA GLU A 536 25.25 6.38 -29.66
C GLU A 536 24.01 5.78 -29.00
N ILE A 537 23.99 4.46 -28.83
CA ILE A 537 22.89 3.72 -28.19
C ILE A 537 22.80 4.09 -26.70
N ILE A 538 23.94 4.27 -26.03
CA ILE A 538 23.99 4.74 -24.64
C ILE A 538 23.37 6.14 -24.53
N LYS A 539 23.69 7.06 -25.44
CA LYS A 539 23.08 8.41 -25.46
C LYS A 539 21.57 8.34 -25.65
N PHE A 540 21.07 7.50 -26.56
CA PHE A 540 19.62 7.30 -26.73
C PHE A 540 18.96 6.76 -25.46
N ALA A 541 19.58 5.79 -24.80
CA ALA A 541 19.08 5.25 -23.54
C ALA A 541 19.11 6.29 -22.40
N GLN A 542 20.14 7.14 -22.32
CA GLN A 542 20.20 8.27 -21.38
C GLN A 542 19.06 9.26 -21.61
N THR A 543 18.72 9.56 -22.87
CA THR A 543 17.56 10.40 -23.21
C THR A 543 16.25 9.79 -22.73
N ILE A 544 16.08 8.45 -22.86
CA ILE A 544 14.90 7.74 -22.37
C ILE A 544 14.80 7.82 -20.84
N VAL A 545 15.90 7.56 -20.12
CA VAL A 545 15.93 7.66 -18.65
C VAL A 545 15.59 9.07 -18.19
N THR A 546 16.17 10.08 -18.84
CA THR A 546 15.90 11.48 -18.58
C THR A 546 14.42 11.83 -18.78
N ALA A 547 13.84 11.42 -19.91
CA ALA A 547 12.43 11.65 -20.19
C ALA A 547 11.50 10.95 -19.18
N CYS A 548 11.86 9.73 -18.76
CA CYS A 548 11.17 9.02 -17.70
C CYS A 548 11.19 9.83 -16.39
N ILE A 549 12.36 10.27 -15.94
CA ILE A 549 12.46 10.99 -14.66
C ILE A 549 11.77 12.35 -14.70
N ILE A 550 11.88 13.10 -15.80
CA ILE A 550 11.12 14.35 -16.00
C ILE A 550 9.61 14.07 -15.92
N SER A 551 9.15 12.96 -16.53
CA SER A 551 7.76 12.50 -16.41
C SER A 551 7.39 12.21 -14.96
N ILE A 552 8.19 11.47 -14.20
CA ILE A 552 7.90 11.19 -12.78
C ILE A 552 7.77 12.50 -11.98
N MET A 553 8.73 13.42 -12.15
CA MET A 553 8.79 14.68 -11.41
C MET A 553 7.60 15.59 -11.69
N LEU A 554 7.17 15.67 -12.95
CA LEU A 554 6.04 16.51 -13.34
C LEU A 554 4.71 15.88 -12.92
N THR A 555 4.55 14.58 -13.20
CA THR A 555 3.22 13.96 -13.25
C THR A 555 2.77 13.36 -11.92
N ALA A 556 3.68 12.87 -11.08
CA ALA A 556 3.32 12.32 -9.79
C ALA A 556 2.71 13.37 -8.83
N PRO A 557 3.34 14.53 -8.58
CA PRO A 557 2.77 15.53 -7.68
C PRO A 557 1.50 16.18 -8.28
N VAL A 558 1.52 16.50 -9.58
CA VAL A 558 0.34 17.06 -10.27
C VAL A 558 -0.83 16.08 -10.23
N GLY A 559 -0.59 14.79 -10.49
CA GLY A 559 -1.62 13.76 -10.43
C GLY A 559 -2.22 13.60 -9.03
N ALA A 560 -1.40 13.59 -7.98
CA ALA A 560 -1.89 13.49 -6.61
C ALA A 560 -2.76 14.69 -6.19
N ILE A 561 -2.36 15.90 -6.57
CA ILE A 561 -3.11 17.14 -6.31
C ILE A 561 -4.44 17.11 -7.09
N ILE A 562 -4.38 16.79 -8.38
CA ILE A 562 -5.56 16.73 -9.24
C ILE A 562 -6.56 15.72 -8.69
N VAL A 563 -6.18 14.49 -8.38
CA VAL A 563 -7.10 13.45 -7.88
C VAL A 563 -7.71 13.88 -6.54
N SER A 564 -6.90 14.46 -5.65
CA SER A 564 -7.35 14.91 -4.33
C SER A 564 -8.41 16.01 -4.40
N LEU A 565 -8.22 17.00 -5.26
CA LEU A 565 -9.14 18.14 -5.40
C LEU A 565 -10.34 17.82 -6.30
N SER A 566 -10.10 17.03 -7.35
CA SER A 566 -11.12 16.67 -8.35
C SER A 566 -12.09 15.64 -7.80
N GLY A 567 -11.65 14.75 -6.92
CA GLY A 567 -12.46 13.66 -6.39
C GLY A 567 -13.72 14.12 -5.66
N SER A 568 -13.60 15.10 -4.76
CA SER A 568 -14.76 15.60 -4.00
C SER A 568 -15.74 16.40 -4.87
N LYS A 569 -15.28 17.01 -5.96
CA LYS A 569 -16.09 17.87 -6.85
C LYS A 569 -16.75 17.12 -8.01
N LEU A 570 -16.08 16.11 -8.56
CA LEU A 570 -16.51 15.42 -9.78
C LEU A 570 -17.20 14.08 -9.52
N LEU A 571 -16.95 13.43 -8.38
CA LEU A 571 -17.58 12.15 -8.03
C LEU A 571 -18.89 12.35 -7.26
N THR A 572 -19.83 11.45 -7.54
CA THR A 572 -21.09 11.37 -6.81
C THR A 572 -20.87 10.66 -5.47
N LYS A 573 -21.35 11.26 -4.36
CA LYS A 573 -21.32 10.65 -3.02
C LYS A 573 -22.48 9.66 -2.86
N ALA A 574 -22.20 8.45 -2.39
CA ALA A 574 -23.22 7.45 -2.11
C ALA A 574 -24.03 7.81 -0.85
N LYS A 575 -25.36 7.61 -0.87
CA LYS A 575 -26.26 7.82 0.29
C LYS A 575 -26.02 6.74 1.34
N PRO A 576 -26.04 7.04 2.65
CA PRO A 576 -25.53 6.16 3.73
C PRO A 576 -26.27 4.81 3.98
N ASP A 577 -27.18 4.37 3.11
CA ASP A 577 -28.09 3.24 3.35
C ASP A 577 -27.51 1.84 3.02
N ASN A 578 -26.23 1.79 2.63
CA ASN A 578 -25.53 0.56 2.25
C ASN A 578 -24.31 0.42 3.16
N ASP A 579 -24.47 -0.27 4.28
CA ASP A 579 -23.41 -0.57 5.26
C ASP A 579 -22.22 -1.36 4.70
N GLN A 580 -22.29 -1.79 3.44
CA GLN A 580 -21.28 -2.62 2.80
C GLN A 580 -20.00 -1.85 2.42
N TRP A 581 -20.03 -0.53 2.20
CA TRP A 581 -18.80 0.24 1.89
C TRP A 581 -18.13 0.90 3.09
N ARG A 582 -18.81 0.99 4.25
CA ARG A 582 -18.19 1.50 5.50
C ARG A 582 -17.07 0.58 5.99
N ARG A 583 -17.07 -0.68 5.52
CA ARG A 583 -15.90 -1.56 5.53
C ARG A 583 -14.94 -1.08 4.44
N GLY A 584 -14.22 0.00 4.73
CA GLY A 584 -13.14 0.48 3.88
C GLY A 584 -12.01 -0.57 3.80
N PRO A 585 -11.30 -0.69 2.67
CA PRO A 585 -10.11 -1.53 2.58
C PRO A 585 -9.03 -1.04 3.53
N ARG A 586 -8.06 -1.91 3.83
CA ARG A 586 -6.86 -1.55 4.59
C ARG A 586 -6.32 -0.17 4.24
N ARG A 587 -6.14 0.65 5.27
CA ARG A 587 -5.21 1.78 5.23
C ARG A 587 -3.83 1.19 5.00
N SER A 588 -3.11 1.58 3.95
CA SER A 588 -1.72 1.17 3.81
C SER A 588 -0.96 1.64 5.04
N ILE A 589 0.16 1.00 5.40
CA ILE A 589 0.98 1.48 6.53
C ILE A 589 1.41 2.96 6.32
N ARG A 590 1.38 3.42 5.07
CA ARG A 590 1.66 4.80 4.64
C ARG A 590 0.47 5.74 4.74
N ASP A 591 -0.75 5.26 4.91
CA ASP A 591 -1.94 6.11 5.07
C ASP A 591 -2.17 6.53 6.54
N ILE A 592 -1.44 5.93 7.48
CA ILE A 592 -1.55 6.20 8.94
C ILE A 592 -1.06 7.62 9.33
N THR A 593 -0.66 8.48 8.39
CA THR A 593 -0.22 9.87 8.71
C THR A 593 -0.89 10.95 7.86
N LEU A 594 -1.87 10.61 7.03
CA LEU A 594 -2.61 11.62 6.27
C LEU A 594 -3.82 12.01 7.11
N SER A 595 -3.87 13.29 7.48
CA SER A 595 -4.79 13.91 8.44
C SER A 595 -6.21 13.34 8.43
N ASP A 596 -6.69 12.93 9.60
CA ASP A 596 -8.11 12.65 9.88
C ASP A 596 -8.90 13.96 10.15
N GLU A 597 -8.48 15.12 9.62
CA GLU A 597 -9.04 16.45 9.99
C GLU A 597 -10.33 16.86 9.24
N ASP A 598 -10.95 15.99 8.43
CA ASP A 598 -12.21 16.33 7.72
C ASP A 598 -13.45 15.59 8.27
N GLU A 599 -13.41 15.04 9.49
CA GLU A 599 -14.56 14.31 10.06
C GLU A 599 -15.63 15.17 10.76
N ASP A 600 -15.44 16.48 10.92
CA ASP A 600 -16.43 17.35 11.55
C ASP A 600 -17.04 18.39 10.58
N ASP A 601 -17.95 17.94 9.70
CA ASP A 601 -19.09 18.77 9.29
C ASP A 601 -20.29 17.92 8.84
N GLY A 602 -20.53 16.84 9.58
CA GLY A 602 -21.75 16.04 9.48
C GLY A 602 -22.57 16.32 10.72
N THR A 603 -23.57 17.19 10.61
CA THR A 603 -24.58 17.42 11.65
C THR A 603 -25.08 16.05 12.15
N TYR A 604 -24.71 15.69 13.38
CA TYR A 604 -25.26 14.52 14.06
C TYR A 604 -26.73 14.82 14.33
N VAL A 605 -27.61 14.39 13.43
CA VAL A 605 -29.01 14.21 13.77
C VAL A 605 -29.05 12.97 14.65
N THR A 606 -29.16 13.20 15.97
CA THR A 606 -29.36 12.18 16.99
C THR A 606 -30.56 11.31 16.60
N ASN A 607 -30.38 9.99 16.64
CA ASN A 607 -31.43 9.01 16.32
C ASN A 607 -32.63 9.03 17.30
N ASP A 608 -32.60 9.87 18.34
CA ASP A 608 -33.74 10.06 19.25
C ASP A 608 -34.88 10.88 18.59
N ASP A 609 -34.60 11.82 17.70
CA ASP A 609 -35.65 12.62 17.03
C ASP A 609 -36.44 11.85 15.97
N ARG A 610 -35.89 10.71 15.49
CA ARG A 610 -36.58 9.83 14.54
C ARG A 610 -37.53 8.85 15.23
N LEU A 611 -37.16 8.37 16.42
CA LEU A 611 -38.04 7.52 17.22
C LEU A 611 -39.19 8.33 17.84
N GLN A 612 -38.97 9.60 18.19
CA GLN A 612 -40.05 10.49 18.65
C GLN A 612 -41.06 10.80 17.51
N ASN A 613 -40.58 11.12 16.30
CA ASN A 613 -41.45 11.45 15.16
C ASN A 613 -42.19 10.23 14.56
N GLU A 614 -41.66 9.01 14.70
CA GLU A 614 -42.38 7.78 14.34
C GLU A 614 -43.41 7.39 15.40
N CYS A 615 -43.16 7.68 16.68
CA CYS A 615 -44.12 7.44 17.76
C CYS A 615 -45.30 8.44 17.71
N ASP A 616 -45.05 9.72 17.38
CA ASP A 616 -46.14 10.71 17.23
C ASP A 616 -47.00 10.41 15.99
N ARG A 617 -46.41 10.00 14.86
CA ARG A 617 -47.20 9.62 13.65
C ARG A 617 -48.01 8.34 13.81
N THR A 618 -47.56 7.39 14.63
CA THR A 618 -48.35 6.18 14.91
C THR A 618 -49.46 6.44 15.92
N THR A 619 -49.34 7.47 16.76
CA THR A 619 -50.41 7.90 17.67
C THR A 619 -51.52 8.65 16.92
N ASP A 620 -51.15 9.54 15.99
CA ASP A 620 -52.11 10.27 15.14
C ASP A 620 -52.88 9.37 14.16
N LEU A 621 -52.25 8.29 13.66
CA LEU A 621 -52.92 7.33 12.76
C LEU A 621 -53.88 6.39 13.50
N VAL A 622 -53.69 6.16 14.81
CA VAL A 622 -54.59 5.35 15.64
C VAL A 622 -55.79 6.19 16.12
N GLU A 623 -55.63 7.49 16.36
CA GLU A 623 -56.74 8.39 16.70
C GLU A 623 -57.68 8.64 15.51
N ILE A 624 -57.15 8.81 14.29
CA ILE A 624 -57.98 9.04 13.09
C ILE A 624 -58.77 7.78 12.67
N GLN A 625 -58.34 6.59 13.08
CA GLN A 625 -59.04 5.33 12.76
C GLN A 625 -60.13 4.95 13.78
N ASN A 626 -60.13 5.53 14.98
CA ASN A 626 -61.16 5.31 16.01
C ASN A 626 -62.32 6.34 15.97
N GLU A 627 -62.19 7.45 15.25
CA GLU A 627 -63.30 8.41 15.00
C GLU A 627 -64.17 8.05 13.78
N ARG A 628 -63.95 6.88 13.16
CA ARG A 628 -64.70 6.41 11.98
C ARG A 628 -65.28 4.99 12.12
N ILE A 629 -65.74 4.64 13.32
CA ILE A 629 -66.64 3.48 13.55
C ILE A 629 -67.85 3.95 14.34
#